data_AF-A0A9J6DXH4-F1
#
_entry.id   AF-A0A9J6DXH4-F1
#
_cell.length_a   1.000
_cell.length_b   1.000
_cell.length_c   1.000
_cell.angle_alpha   90.00
_cell.angle_beta   90.00
_cell.angle_gamma   90.00
#
_symmetry.space_group_name_H-M   'P 1'
#
loop_
_entity.id
_entity.type
_entity.pdbx_description
1 polymer ?
#
loop_
_entity_poly.entity_id
_entity_poly.type
_entity_poly.pdbx_seq_one_letter_code
_entity_poly.pdbx_strand_id
1 'polypeptide(L)'
;MWFSVAIRVGLAVLVNQKRYQEWTHDKLKRFLENGIMPNLYYAIDFTLDEAVLDVILIQGVVQCPKTMELYTGPTYIPNNVREMTLPGSPSGRARPIMLITTVMRYHLPSDLDWFHQPLTHYDYRKQRATSLAVAHPS
;
A
#
# COMPACT_ATOMS: atom_id res chain seq x y z
N MET A 1 10.85 -6.63 -10.55
CA MET A 1 10.76 -8.01 -10.00
C MET A 1 9.45 -8.23 -9.22
N TRP A 2 9.16 -7.42 -8.19
CA TRP A 2 7.96 -7.56 -7.34
C TRP A 2 6.61 -7.56 -8.07
N PHE A 3 6.46 -6.78 -9.15
CA PHE A 3 5.19 -6.69 -9.89
C PHE A 3 4.69 -8.06 -10.41
N SER A 4 5.59 -8.87 -10.96
CA SER A 4 5.25 -10.22 -11.44
C SER A 4 4.83 -11.17 -10.31
N VAL A 5 5.43 -11.03 -9.12
CA VAL A 5 5.05 -11.80 -7.92
C VAL A 5 3.70 -11.33 -7.42
N ALA A 6 3.49 -10.02 -7.36
CA ALA A 6 2.26 -9.41 -6.92
C ALA A 6 1.05 -9.83 -7.78
N ILE A 7 1.21 -9.91 -9.11
CA ILE A 7 0.16 -10.43 -10.00
C ILE A 7 -0.20 -11.87 -9.65
N ARG A 8 0.81 -12.75 -9.45
CA ARG A 8 0.57 -14.17 -9.12
C ARG A 8 -0.14 -14.34 -7.78
N VAL A 9 0.30 -13.61 -6.77
CA VAL A 9 -0.33 -13.59 -5.44
C VAL A 9 -1.75 -13.00 -5.53
N GLY A 10 -1.90 -11.89 -6.25
CA GLY A 10 -3.19 -11.23 -6.47
C GLY A 10 -4.20 -12.14 -7.15
N LEU A 11 -3.79 -12.94 -8.13
CA LEU A 11 -4.65 -13.94 -8.77
C LEU A 11 -5.19 -14.95 -7.75
N ALA A 12 -4.31 -15.50 -6.91
CA ALA A 12 -4.69 -16.47 -5.89
C ALA A 12 -5.59 -15.88 -4.79
N VAL A 13 -5.44 -14.59 -4.49
CA VAL A 13 -6.28 -13.89 -3.51
C VAL A 13 -7.65 -13.53 -4.11
N LEU A 14 -7.67 -13.00 -5.34
CA LEU A 14 -8.89 -12.49 -5.95
C LEU A 14 -9.83 -13.57 -6.46
N VAL A 15 -9.33 -14.75 -6.85
CA VAL A 15 -10.19 -15.86 -7.33
C VAL A 15 -11.23 -16.30 -6.29
N ASN A 16 -10.94 -16.09 -5.00
CA ASN A 16 -11.84 -16.41 -3.90
C ASN A 16 -12.88 -15.31 -3.61
N GLN A 17 -12.74 -14.12 -4.22
CA GLN A 17 -13.66 -13.02 -3.99
C GLN A 17 -14.90 -13.18 -4.86
N LYS A 18 -16.09 -13.03 -4.26
CA LYS A 18 -17.38 -13.20 -4.94
C LYS A 18 -17.49 -12.39 -6.24
N ARG A 19 -16.92 -11.19 -6.26
CA ARG A 19 -16.90 -10.29 -7.43
C ARG A 19 -16.24 -10.88 -8.67
N TYR A 20 -15.28 -11.80 -8.49
CA TYR A 20 -14.45 -12.34 -9.56
C TYR A 20 -14.74 -13.80 -9.90
N GLN A 21 -15.77 -14.41 -9.29
CA GLN A 21 -16.08 -15.83 -9.49
C GLN A 21 -16.41 -16.19 -10.95
N GLU A 22 -17.01 -15.26 -11.70
CA GLU A 22 -17.35 -15.45 -13.11
C GLU A 22 -16.23 -15.05 -14.08
N TRP A 23 -15.10 -14.56 -13.55
CA TRP A 23 -14.01 -14.10 -14.39
C TRP A 23 -13.08 -15.26 -14.74
N THR A 24 -12.69 -15.33 -16.01
CA THR A 24 -11.64 -16.25 -16.42
C THR A 24 -10.31 -15.83 -15.81
N HIS A 25 -9.43 -16.82 -15.59
CA HIS A 25 -8.09 -16.58 -15.06
C HIS A 25 -7.31 -15.54 -15.89
N ASP A 26 -7.40 -15.60 -17.23
CA ASP A 26 -6.75 -14.64 -18.12
C ASP A 26 -7.31 -13.22 -18.01
N LYS A 27 -8.63 -13.08 -17.84
CA LYS A 27 -9.28 -11.79 -17.64
C LYS A 27 -8.80 -11.16 -16.33
N LEU A 28 -8.76 -11.96 -15.25
CA LEU A 28 -8.29 -11.50 -13.94
C LEU A 28 -6.80 -11.13 -13.97
N LYS A 29 -5.97 -11.89 -14.69
CA LYS A 29 -4.55 -11.61 -14.88
C LYS A 29 -4.34 -10.27 -15.59
N ARG A 30 -5.04 -10.04 -16.71
CA ARG A 30 -4.99 -8.77 -17.44
C ARG A 30 -5.47 -7.59 -16.60
N PHE A 31 -6.49 -7.81 -15.76
CA PHE A 31 -6.96 -6.79 -14.83
C PHE A 31 -5.87 -6.40 -13.81
N LEU A 32 -5.21 -7.38 -13.19
CA LEU A 32 -4.11 -7.15 -12.25
C LEU A 32 -2.86 -6.55 -12.90
N GLU A 33 -2.59 -6.85 -14.18
CA GLU A 33 -1.51 -6.25 -14.96
C GLU A 33 -1.68 -4.73 -15.16
N ASN A 34 -2.92 -4.21 -15.05
CA ASN A 34 -3.18 -2.78 -15.05
C ASN A 34 -3.12 -2.14 -13.65
N GLY A 35 -2.84 -2.94 -12.61
CA GLY A 35 -2.71 -2.46 -11.26
C GLY A 35 -1.44 -1.63 -11.04
N ILE A 36 -1.43 -0.89 -9.93
CA ILE A 36 -0.31 -0.06 -9.48
C ILE A 36 0.22 -0.62 -8.17
N MET A 37 1.50 -0.38 -7.91
CA MET A 37 2.15 -0.78 -6.65
C MET A 37 2.85 0.43 -6.03
N PRO A 38 2.24 1.07 -5.02
CA PRO A 38 2.82 2.27 -4.41
C PRO A 38 4.06 1.94 -3.59
N ASN A 39 4.98 2.91 -3.51
CA ASN A 39 6.14 2.83 -2.64
C ASN A 39 5.80 3.17 -1.18
N LEU A 40 5.54 2.14 -0.36
CA LEU A 40 5.19 2.31 1.06
C LEU A 40 6.38 2.15 2.02
N TYR A 41 7.61 2.33 1.54
CA TYR A 41 8.81 2.07 2.35
C TYR A 41 8.84 2.93 3.63
N TYR A 42 8.53 4.22 3.52
CA TYR A 42 8.56 5.17 4.65
C TYR A 42 7.18 5.60 5.15
N ALA A 43 6.10 5.13 4.52
CA ALA A 43 4.75 5.54 4.86
C ALA A 43 4.36 5.08 6.29
N ILE A 44 3.76 5.92 7.10
CA ILE A 44 3.21 5.51 8.42
C ILE A 44 1.72 5.22 8.28
N ASP A 45 1.07 6.01 7.46
CA ASP A 45 -0.32 6.00 7.08
C ASP A 45 -0.45 5.95 5.55
N PHE A 46 -1.59 5.45 5.09
CA PHE A 46 -1.92 5.39 3.68
C PHE A 46 -3.43 5.51 3.50
N THR A 47 -3.83 6.45 2.65
CA THR A 47 -5.24 6.73 2.36
C THR A 47 -5.53 6.47 0.89
N LEU A 48 -6.62 5.76 0.63
CA LEU A 48 -7.08 5.41 -0.69
C LEU A 48 -8.09 6.43 -1.20
N ASP A 49 -7.89 6.85 -2.44
CA ASP A 49 -8.88 7.60 -3.22
C ASP A 49 -10.07 6.71 -3.63
N GLU A 50 -11.19 7.34 -3.98
CA GLU A 50 -12.39 6.74 -4.55
C GLU A 50 -12.11 5.99 -5.86
N ALA A 51 -11.09 6.40 -6.61
CA ALA A 51 -10.65 5.72 -7.82
C ALA A 51 -10.12 4.29 -7.58
N VAL A 52 -9.80 3.93 -6.33
CA VAL A 52 -9.33 2.59 -5.96
C VAL A 52 -10.49 1.60 -5.91
N LEU A 53 -10.33 0.50 -6.65
CA LEU A 53 -11.29 -0.59 -6.76
C LEU A 53 -10.99 -1.71 -5.77
N ASP A 54 -9.76 -2.20 -5.74
CA ASP A 54 -9.37 -3.31 -4.88
C ASP A 54 -7.94 -3.10 -4.40
N VAL A 55 -7.69 -3.53 -3.17
CA VAL A 55 -6.35 -3.51 -2.57
C VAL A 55 -6.00 -4.91 -2.13
N ILE A 56 -4.85 -5.39 -2.62
CA ILE A 56 -4.29 -6.68 -2.26
C ILE A 56 -2.99 -6.40 -1.53
N LEU A 57 -2.95 -6.75 -0.24
CA LEU A 57 -1.74 -6.73 0.53
C LEU A 57 -0.93 -7.99 0.19
N ILE A 58 0.19 -7.81 -0.52
CA ILE A 58 1.07 -8.90 -0.93
C ILE A 58 1.99 -9.31 0.22
N GLN A 59 2.52 -8.33 0.95
CA GLN A 59 3.43 -8.54 2.07
C GLN A 59 3.26 -7.43 3.10
N GLY A 60 3.49 -7.78 4.37
CA GLY A 60 3.51 -6.84 5.49
C GLY A 60 2.23 -6.90 6.29
N VAL A 61 2.03 -5.88 7.12
CA VAL A 61 0.87 -5.72 7.99
C VAL A 61 0.31 -4.33 7.77
N VAL A 62 -1.02 -4.23 7.70
CA VAL A 62 -1.77 -2.98 7.76
C VAL A 62 -2.84 -3.09 8.82
N GLN A 63 -3.18 -1.96 9.42
CA GLN A 63 -4.26 -1.86 10.40
C GLN A 63 -5.29 -0.84 9.93
N CYS A 64 -6.57 -1.19 10.06
CA CYS A 64 -7.65 -0.22 9.91
C CYS A 64 -7.74 0.62 11.21
N PRO A 65 -7.56 1.95 11.18
CA PRO A 65 -7.61 2.77 12.39
C PRO A 65 -9.02 2.85 13.00
N LYS A 66 -10.07 2.62 12.21
CA LYS A 66 -11.48 2.68 12.66
C LYS A 66 -11.89 1.42 13.41
N THR A 67 -11.51 0.24 12.92
CA THR A 67 -11.90 -1.05 13.50
C THR A 67 -10.79 -1.69 14.35
N MET A 68 -9.57 -1.15 14.29
CA MET A 68 -8.34 -1.72 14.85
C MET A 68 -7.97 -3.09 14.29
N GLU A 69 -8.68 -3.57 13.27
CA GLU A 69 -8.44 -4.86 12.62
C GLU A 69 -7.09 -4.86 11.91
N LEU A 70 -6.34 -5.94 12.09
CA LEU A 70 -5.04 -6.17 11.47
C LEU A 70 -5.18 -7.11 10.26
N TYR A 71 -4.63 -6.70 9.14
CA TYR A 71 -4.52 -7.50 7.94
C TYR A 71 -3.06 -7.85 7.69
N THR A 72 -2.78 -9.14 7.54
CA THR A 72 -1.44 -9.66 7.25
C THR A 72 -1.40 -10.28 5.87
N GLY A 73 -0.42 -9.89 5.05
CA GLY A 73 -0.29 -10.36 3.68
C GLY A 73 0.18 -11.83 3.60
N PRO A 74 -0.21 -12.58 2.55
CA PRO A 74 -1.04 -12.15 1.43
C PRO A 74 -2.54 -12.15 1.74
N THR A 75 -3.23 -11.02 1.56
CA THR A 75 -4.68 -10.93 1.81
C THR A 75 -5.35 -9.82 1.01
N TYR A 76 -6.66 -9.94 0.84
CA TYR A 76 -7.52 -8.89 0.29
C TYR A 76 -7.89 -7.91 1.41
N ILE A 77 -7.72 -6.62 1.14
CA ILE A 77 -8.18 -5.57 2.04
C ILE A 77 -9.61 -5.19 1.62
N PRO A 78 -10.60 -5.28 2.53
CA PRO A 78 -11.98 -4.91 2.22
C PRO A 78 -12.10 -3.48 1.68
N ASN A 79 -12.94 -3.27 0.66
CA ASN A 79 -13.06 -1.97 -0.05
C ASN A 79 -13.58 -0.80 0.82
N ASN A 80 -14.14 -1.10 1.99
CA ASN A 80 -14.55 -0.12 2.98
C ASN A 80 -13.37 0.37 3.85
N VAL A 81 -12.22 -0.32 3.83
CA VAL A 81 -10.99 0.11 4.49
C VAL A 81 -10.23 1.06 3.56
N ARG A 82 -10.54 2.37 3.70
CA ARG A 82 -9.92 3.44 2.90
C ARG A 82 -8.74 4.12 3.58
N GLU A 83 -8.67 4.03 4.90
CA GLU A 83 -7.58 4.56 5.71
C GLU A 83 -6.85 3.38 6.35
N MET A 84 -5.52 3.39 6.29
CA MET A 84 -4.69 2.34 6.84
C MET A 84 -3.50 2.94 7.57
N THR A 85 -3.13 2.31 8.69
CA THR A 85 -1.84 2.53 9.34
C THR A 85 -0.94 1.33 9.08
N LEU A 86 0.35 1.60 8.95
CA LEU A 86 1.39 0.61 8.68
C LEU A 86 2.19 0.42 9.98
N PRO A 87 1.80 -0.53 10.85
CA PRO A 87 2.33 -0.63 12.20
C PRO A 87 3.84 -0.89 12.24
N GLY A 88 4.47 -0.36 13.29
CA GLY A 88 5.92 -0.43 13.50
C GLY A 88 6.70 0.72 12.87
N SER A 89 7.98 0.82 13.18
CA SER A 89 8.85 1.82 12.58
C SER A 89 9.18 1.46 11.13
N PRO A 90 9.21 2.42 10.20
CA PRO A 90 9.56 2.13 8.81
C PRO A 90 10.91 1.42 8.61
N SER A 91 11.87 1.71 9.49
CA SER A 91 13.20 1.07 9.48
C SER A 91 13.24 -0.32 10.10
N GLY A 92 12.26 -0.68 10.94
CA GLY A 92 12.25 -1.94 11.69
C GLY A 92 11.19 -2.95 11.24
N ARG A 93 10.21 -2.52 10.43
CA ARG A 93 9.13 -3.39 9.96
C ARG A 93 9.45 -4.03 8.61
N ALA A 94 8.82 -5.17 8.32
CA ALA A 94 8.82 -5.73 6.98
C ALA A 94 8.16 -4.75 6.00
N ARG A 95 8.78 -4.53 4.82
CA ARG A 95 8.28 -3.60 3.82
C ARG A 95 6.86 -3.98 3.38
N PRO A 96 5.87 -3.10 3.55
CA PRO A 96 4.53 -3.31 3.02
C PRO A 96 4.56 -3.28 1.49
N ILE A 97 3.95 -4.28 0.87
CA ILE A 97 3.83 -4.38 -0.58
C ILE A 97 2.36 -4.57 -0.90
N MET A 98 1.82 -3.66 -1.70
CA MET A 98 0.42 -3.70 -2.13
C MET A 98 0.33 -3.72 -3.65
N LEU A 99 -0.68 -4.40 -4.16
CA LEU A 99 -1.15 -4.28 -5.53
C LEU A 99 -2.55 -3.66 -5.48
N ILE A 100 -2.72 -2.54 -6.16
CA ILE A 100 -3.93 -1.74 -6.15
C ILE A 100 -4.50 -1.69 -7.56
N THR A 101 -5.77 -1.99 -7.72
CA THR A 101 -6.48 -1.82 -9.00
C THR A 101 -7.39 -0.59 -8.92
N THR A 102 -7.59 0.07 -10.05
CA THR A 102 -8.31 1.35 -10.11
C THR A 102 -9.35 1.35 -11.25
N VAL A 103 -10.40 2.17 -11.13
CA VAL A 103 -11.45 2.30 -12.17
C VAL A 103 -10.94 2.90 -13.48
N MET A 104 -9.91 3.75 -13.40
CA MET A 104 -9.26 4.37 -14.56
C MET A 104 -7.77 4.11 -14.51
N ARG A 105 -7.05 4.39 -15.60
CA ARG A 105 -5.58 4.41 -15.58
C ARG A 105 -5.12 5.48 -14.59
N TYR A 106 -4.86 5.06 -13.36
CA TYR A 106 -4.48 5.92 -12.27
C TYR A 106 -2.96 6.05 -12.29
N HIS A 107 -2.47 7.27 -12.43
CA HIS A 107 -1.06 7.54 -12.24
C HIS A 107 -0.81 7.74 -10.75
N LEU A 108 0.09 6.94 -10.18
CA LEU A 108 0.54 7.18 -8.82
C LEU A 108 1.09 8.61 -8.73
N PRO A 109 0.82 9.33 -7.63
CA PRO A 109 1.60 10.50 -7.28
C PRO A 109 3.10 10.20 -7.39
N SER A 110 3.90 11.15 -7.89
CA SER A 110 5.33 10.94 -8.18
C SER A 110 6.15 10.50 -6.96
N ASP A 111 5.68 10.82 -5.75
CA ASP A 111 6.21 10.40 -4.46
C ASP A 111 5.95 8.91 -4.13
N LEU A 112 5.03 8.26 -4.84
CA LEU A 112 4.66 6.84 -4.67
C LEU A 112 5.06 5.95 -5.86
N ASP A 113 5.49 6.52 -6.99
CA ASP A 113 5.85 5.79 -8.20
C ASP A 113 7.29 5.23 -8.14
N TRP A 114 7.43 3.91 -8.11
CA TRP A 114 8.72 3.21 -8.14
C TRP A 114 9.55 3.46 -9.40
N PHE A 115 8.92 3.80 -10.52
CA PHE A 115 9.61 3.84 -11.81
C PHE A 115 10.29 5.18 -12.11
N HIS A 116 9.87 6.27 -11.46
CA HIS A 116 10.31 7.63 -11.80
C HIS A 116 11.03 8.37 -10.67
N GLN A 117 11.29 7.73 -9.53
CA GLN A 117 12.04 8.37 -8.46
C GLN A 117 13.56 8.19 -8.65
N PRO A 118 14.34 9.29 -8.76
CA PRO A 118 15.75 9.20 -8.38
C PRO A 118 15.79 8.79 -6.90
N LEU A 119 16.67 7.85 -6.55
CA LEU A 119 16.95 7.45 -5.17
C LEU A 119 17.53 8.64 -4.41
N THR A 120 16.71 9.63 -4.06
CA THR A 120 17.14 10.77 -3.26
C THR A 120 17.09 10.36 -1.81
N HIS A 121 18.26 10.41 -1.20
CA HIS A 121 18.52 10.23 0.21
C HIS A 121 17.77 11.36 0.96
N TYR A 122 16.48 11.19 1.25
CA TYR A 122 15.72 12.25 1.91
C TYR A 122 16.32 12.55 3.29
N ASP A 123 16.78 13.79 3.42
CA ASP A 123 17.49 14.34 4.56
C ASP A 123 16.72 14.17 5.87
N TYR A 124 17.29 13.37 6.77
CA TYR A 124 16.82 13.08 8.13
C TYR A 124 16.78 14.31 9.08
N ARG A 125 16.96 15.54 8.58
CA ARG A 125 17.39 16.68 9.42
C ARG A 125 16.32 17.70 9.82
N LYS A 126 15.04 17.53 9.46
CA LYS A 126 14.02 18.59 9.72
C LYS A 126 12.93 18.31 10.76
N GLN A 127 12.94 17.18 11.47
CA GLN A 127 11.99 16.97 12.59
C GLN A 127 12.63 16.95 13.99
N ARG A 128 13.96 16.98 14.10
CA ARG A 128 14.64 17.04 15.41
C ARG A 128 14.78 18.44 16.00
N ALA A 129 14.49 19.50 15.23
CA ALA A 129 14.65 20.87 15.69
C ALA A 129 13.43 21.43 16.47
N THR A 130 12.25 20.80 16.38
CA THR A 130 11.02 21.36 16.97
C THR A 130 10.63 20.74 18.32
N SER A 131 11.32 19.68 18.78
CA SER A 131 10.97 18.98 20.02
C SER A 131 11.93 19.23 21.20
N LEU A 132 12.92 20.11 21.04
CA LEU A 132 13.90 20.46 22.10
C LEU A 132 13.83 21.91 22.57
N ALA A 133 12.87 22.71 22.07
CA ALA A 133 12.73 24.13 22.43
C ALA A 133 11.63 24.43 23.46
N VAL A 134 11.08 23.42 24.15
CA VAL A 134 10.15 23.62 25.28
C VAL A 134 10.64 22.82 26.48
N ALA A 135 11.82 23.20 26.98
CA ALA A 135 12.24 22.92 28.35
C ALA A 135 12.79 24.25 28.92
N HIS A 136 12.15 24.70 30.01
CA HIS A 136 12.23 25.98 30.73
C HIS A 136 13.61 26.67 30.84
N PRO A 137 13.65 28.01 31.00
CA PRO A 137 13.62 28.62 32.35
C PRO A 137 12.77 29.93 32.37
N SER A 138 12.25 30.50 33.46
CA SER A 138 12.53 30.44 34.90
C SER A 138 11.22 30.74 35.67
#